data_AF-A0A9N9R1A4-F1
#
_entry.id   AF-A0A9N9R1A4-F1
#
_cell.length_a   1.000
_cell.length_b   1.000
_cell.length_c   1.000
_cell.angle_alpha   90.00
_cell.angle_beta   90.00
_cell.angle_gamma   90.00
#
_symmetry.space_group_name_H-M   'P 1'
#
loop_
_entity.id
_entity.type
_entity.pdbx_description
1 polymer ?
#
loop_
_entity_poly.entity_id
_entity_poly.type
_entity_poly.pdbx_seq_one_letter_code
_entity_poly.pdbx_strand_id
1 'polypeptide(L)'
;MVTATVYCAPALLRYAALAVYSLGSMLGLYKAMRAWSPWERRLCFAAPFCMRLMLAGARAARLGGGDPHAILHVFLQDAVSLGGGVIGALHIPEKWFPGAVDRCLNSHNIMHVLVVLAVYSMHQVTTRDIAWMSRVDCRAPLRQL
;
A
#
# COMPACT_ATOMS: atom_id res chain seq x y z
N MET A 1 -0.70 -6.11 6.53
CA MET A 1 -1.98 -5.67 5.90
C MET A 1 -2.77 -6.81 5.27
N VAL A 2 -2.48 -7.30 4.05
CA VAL A 2 -3.35 -8.27 3.33
C VAL A 2 -3.70 -9.49 4.19
N THR A 3 -2.70 -10.22 4.67
CA THR A 3 -2.88 -11.39 5.54
C THR A 3 -3.70 -11.08 6.78
N ALA A 4 -3.39 -9.97 7.46
CA ALA A 4 -4.08 -9.58 8.69
C ALA A 4 -5.54 -9.20 8.43
N THR A 5 -5.87 -8.58 7.29
CA THR A 5 -7.26 -8.25 6.92
C THR A 5 -8.13 -9.50 6.73
N VAL A 6 -7.58 -10.56 6.13
CA VAL A 6 -8.31 -11.81 5.88
C VAL A 6 -7.97 -12.91 6.89
N TYR A 7 -7.36 -12.58 8.02
CA TYR A 7 -6.81 -13.57 8.95
C TYR A 7 -7.88 -14.50 9.52
N CYS A 8 -9.01 -13.93 9.95
CA CYS A 8 -10.16 -14.65 10.48
C CYS A 8 -11.18 -15.08 9.40
N ALA A 9 -10.88 -14.85 8.12
CA ALA A 9 -11.74 -15.30 7.04
C ALA A 9 -11.63 -16.82 6.82
N PRO A 10 -12.61 -17.47 6.15
CA PRO A 10 -12.51 -18.87 5.75
C PRO A 10 -11.21 -19.13 4.97
N ALA A 11 -10.62 -20.32 5.16
CA ALA A 11 -9.31 -20.67 4.60
C ALA A 11 -9.24 -20.45 3.07
N LEU A 12 -10.31 -20.80 2.35
CA LEU A 12 -10.41 -20.59 0.91
C LEU A 12 -10.24 -19.09 0.54
N LEU A 13 -10.98 -18.20 1.22
CA LEU A 13 -10.90 -16.76 0.96
C LEU A 13 -9.53 -16.19 1.32
N ARG A 14 -8.94 -16.67 2.43
CA ARG A 14 -7.61 -16.25 2.87
C ARG A 14 -6.53 -16.57 1.82
N TYR A 15 -6.48 -17.82 1.35
CA TYR A 15 -5.50 -18.23 0.34
C TYR A 15 -5.79 -17.62 -1.02
N ALA A 16 -7.06 -17.49 -1.41
CA ALA A 16 -7.43 -16.81 -2.66
C ALA A 16 -6.98 -15.35 -2.68
N ALA A 17 -7.21 -14.60 -1.59
CA ALA A 17 -6.76 -13.21 -1.49
C ALA A 17 -5.23 -13.08 -1.56
N LEU A 18 -4.48 -13.97 -0.89
CA LEU A 18 -3.02 -13.97 -0.96
C LEU A 18 -2.51 -14.31 -2.36
N ALA A 19 -3.13 -15.28 -3.03
CA ALA A 19 -2.77 -15.68 -4.38
C ALA A 19 -3.02 -14.56 -5.39
N VAL A 20 -4.22 -13.95 -5.37
CA VAL A 20 -4.57 -12.82 -6.23
C VAL A 20 -3.61 -11.65 -6.02
N TYR A 21 -3.29 -11.31 -4.77
CA TYR A 21 -2.36 -10.23 -4.47
C TYR A 21 -0.95 -10.51 -5.00
N SER A 22 -0.45 -11.73 -4.78
CA SER A 22 0.90 -12.14 -5.17
C SER A 22 1.04 -12.21 -6.69
N LEU A 23 0.08 -12.84 -7.38
CA LEU A 23 0.05 -12.90 -8.85
C LEU A 23 -0.08 -11.51 -9.48
N GLY A 24 -0.98 -10.68 -8.95
CA GLY A 24 -1.14 -9.29 -9.41
C GLY A 24 0.15 -8.48 -9.24
N SER A 25 0.87 -8.67 -8.13
CA SER A 25 2.15 -8.02 -7.87
C SER A 25 3.25 -8.51 -8.81
N MET A 26 3.33 -9.81 -9.09
CA MET A 26 4.28 -10.38 -10.05
C MET A 26 4.01 -9.92 -11.48
N LEU A 27 2.74 -9.88 -11.90
CA LEU A 27 2.35 -9.34 -13.21
C LEU A 27 2.66 -7.84 -13.32
N GLY A 28 2.42 -7.08 -12.26
CA GLY A 28 2.79 -5.67 -12.19
C GLY A 28 4.30 -5.46 -12.32
N LEU A 29 5.10 -6.21 -11.57
CA LEU A 29 6.56 -6.16 -11.64
C LEU A 29 7.07 -6.52 -13.05
N TYR A 30 6.53 -7.58 -13.64
CA TYR A 30 6.88 -8.00 -15.00
C TYR A 30 6.60 -6.90 -16.03
N LYS A 31 5.42 -6.26 -15.97
CA LYS A 31 5.09 -5.15 -16.86
C LYS A 31 5.96 -3.92 -16.59
N ALA A 32 6.29 -3.63 -15.34
CA ALA A 32 7.14 -2.50 -14.97
C ALA A 32 8.57 -2.64 -15.53
N MET A 33 9.13 -3.86 -15.57
CA MET A 33 10.43 -4.13 -16.18
C MET A 33 10.45 -3.91 -17.70
N ARG A 34 9.30 -4.03 -18.37
CA ARG A 34 9.15 -3.89 -19.82
C ARG A 34 8.56 -2.56 -20.27
N ALA A 35 8.23 -1.68 -19.33
CA ALA A 35 7.57 -0.41 -19.61
C ALA A 35 8.53 0.62 -20.23
N TRP A 36 8.02 1.36 -21.21
CA TRP A 36 8.80 2.34 -21.97
C TRP A 36 8.60 3.76 -21.45
N SER A 37 7.40 4.08 -20.96
CA SER A 37 7.07 5.40 -20.42
C SER A 37 7.07 5.44 -18.88
N PRO A 38 7.26 6.63 -18.28
CA PRO A 38 7.17 6.82 -16.83
C PRO A 38 5.78 6.50 -16.26
N TRP A 39 4.71 6.72 -17.04
CA TRP A 39 3.34 6.43 -16.63
C TRP A 39 3.04 4.92 -16.65
N GLU A 40 3.47 4.22 -17.69
CA GLU A 40 3.35 2.76 -17.76
C GLU A 40 4.03 2.11 -16.56
N ARG A 41 5.26 2.52 -16.22
CA ARG A 41 6.00 1.98 -15.06
C ARG A 41 5.21 2.08 -13.75
N ARG A 42 4.43 3.14 -13.55
CA ARG A 42 3.65 3.40 -12.33
C ARG A 42 2.28 2.71 -12.35
N LEU A 43 1.59 2.77 -13.48
CA LEU A 43 0.27 2.13 -13.65
C LEU A 43 0.33 0.59 -13.55
N CYS A 44 1.49 -0.01 -13.77
CA CYS A 44 1.71 -1.44 -13.55
C CYS A 44 1.39 -1.89 -12.11
N PHE A 45 1.49 -0.99 -11.13
CA PHE A 45 1.18 -1.27 -9.73
C PHE A 45 -0.25 -0.87 -9.32
N ALA A 46 -1.09 -0.44 -10.27
CA ALA A 46 -2.47 -0.07 -9.98
C ALA A 46 -3.29 -1.26 -9.44
N ALA A 47 -3.10 -2.47 -9.99
CA ALA A 47 -3.81 -3.65 -9.51
C ALA A 47 -3.56 -3.97 -8.02
N PRO A 48 -2.29 -4.13 -7.56
CA PRO A 48 -2.04 -4.33 -6.13
C PRO A 48 -2.44 -3.13 -5.27
N PHE A 49 -2.39 -1.91 -5.80
CA PHE A 49 -2.87 -0.72 -5.10
C PHE A 49 -4.40 -0.73 -4.89
N CYS A 50 -5.18 -1.01 -5.94
CA CYS A 50 -6.64 -1.12 -5.85
C CYS A 50 -7.07 -2.20 -4.87
N MET A 51 -6.42 -3.37 -4.90
CA MET A 51 -6.68 -4.42 -3.93
C MET A 51 -6.39 -3.94 -2.50
N ARG A 52 -5.31 -3.18 -2.28
CA ARG A 52 -5.00 -2.63 -0.96
C ARG A 52 -6.05 -1.64 -0.48
N LEU A 53 -6.52 -0.75 -1.35
CA LEU A 53 -7.62 0.17 -1.05
C LEU A 53 -8.91 -0.56 -0.69
N MET A 54 -9.26 -1.63 -1.42
CA MET A 54 -10.43 -2.46 -1.10
C MET A 54 -10.31 -3.08 0.29
N LEU A 55 -9.13 -3.62 0.64
CA LEU A 55 -8.88 -4.20 1.96
C LEU A 55 -8.84 -3.15 3.07
N ALA A 56 -8.32 -1.95 2.80
CA ALA A 56 -8.39 -0.81 3.72
C ALA A 56 -9.84 -0.38 3.97
N GLY A 57 -10.66 -0.33 2.91
CA GLY A 57 -12.10 -0.09 3.00
C GLY A 57 -12.83 -1.17 3.81
N ALA A 58 -12.49 -2.45 3.59
CA ALA A 58 -13.03 -3.56 4.37
C ALA A 58 -12.66 -3.45 5.86
N ARG A 59 -11.45 -3.01 6.20
CA ARG A 59 -11.05 -2.69 7.58
C ARG A 59 -11.83 -1.51 8.15
N ALA A 60 -11.98 -0.44 7.39
CA ALA A 60 -12.75 0.74 7.82
C ALA A 60 -14.23 0.40 8.08
N ALA A 61 -14.81 -0.49 7.28
CA ALA A 61 -16.17 -1.00 7.43
C ALA A 61 -16.30 -2.09 8.50
N ARG A 62 -15.22 -2.46 9.21
CA ARG A 62 -15.17 -3.56 10.19
C ARG A 62 -15.59 -4.93 9.62
N LEU A 63 -15.40 -5.12 8.32
CA LEU A 63 -15.62 -6.39 7.60
C LEU A 63 -14.35 -7.24 7.51
N GLY A 64 -13.19 -6.64 7.80
CA GLY A 64 -11.89 -7.32 7.83
C GLY A 64 -11.22 -7.22 9.19
N GLY A 65 -10.21 -8.07 9.42
CA GLY A 65 -9.39 -8.06 10.62
C GLY A 65 -8.22 -7.06 10.58
N GLY A 66 -7.38 -7.11 11.60
CA GLY A 66 -6.25 -6.21 11.81
C GLY A 66 -6.47 -5.25 12.97
N ASP A 67 -5.40 -4.63 13.41
CA ASP A 67 -5.44 -3.72 14.56
C ASP A 67 -6.23 -2.43 14.21
N PRO A 68 -7.29 -2.07 14.96
CA PRO A 68 -8.09 -0.88 14.67
C PRO A 68 -7.29 0.43 14.77
N HIS A 69 -6.26 0.47 15.62
CA HIS A 69 -5.44 1.67 15.84
C HIS A 69 -4.40 1.85 14.73
N ALA A 70 -4.17 0.82 13.90
CA ALA A 70 -3.29 0.89 12.75
C ALA A 70 -3.94 1.52 11.51
N ILE A 71 -5.26 1.77 11.50
CA ILE A 71 -5.99 2.18 10.28
C ILE A 71 -5.48 3.48 9.67
N LEU A 72 -5.07 4.44 10.51
CA LEU A 72 -4.48 5.69 10.04
C LEU A 72 -3.21 5.42 9.24
N HIS A 73 -2.33 4.54 9.73
CA HIS A 73 -1.11 4.18 9.02
C HIS A 73 -1.38 3.35 7.75
N VAL A 74 -2.49 2.63 7.68
CA VAL A 74 -2.95 1.94 6.45
C VAL A 74 -3.31 2.94 5.37
N PHE A 75 -4.00 4.04 5.71
CA PHE A 75 -4.30 5.10 4.74
C PHE A 75 -3.04 5.92 4.41
N LEU A 76 -2.22 6.26 5.41
CA LEU A 76 -1.01 7.05 5.20
C LEU A 76 -0.01 6.37 4.26
N GLN A 77 0.25 5.06 4.42
CA GLN A 77 1.17 4.37 3.50
C GLN A 77 0.70 4.47 2.03
N ASP A 78 -0.60 4.36 1.77
CA ASP A 78 -1.16 4.31 0.42
C ASP A 78 -1.24 5.73 -0.17
N ALA A 79 -1.69 6.70 0.63
CA ALA A 79 -1.78 8.11 0.24
C ALA A 79 -0.40 8.71 -0.04
N VAL A 80 0.59 8.46 0.83
CA VAL A 80 1.96 8.98 0.66
C VAL A 80 2.65 8.32 -0.53
N SER A 81 2.47 7.02 -0.73
CA SER A 81 3.01 6.31 -1.91
C SER A 81 2.42 6.85 -3.22
N LEU A 82 1.10 7.06 -3.24
CA LEU A 82 0.41 7.63 -4.40
C LEU A 82 0.89 9.07 -4.67
N GLY A 83 0.99 9.90 -3.62
CA GLY A 83 1.50 11.26 -3.72
C GLY A 83 2.91 11.31 -4.30
N GLY A 84 3.82 10.46 -3.80
CA GLY A 84 5.18 10.35 -4.35
C GLY A 84 5.19 9.91 -5.81
N GLY A 85 4.35 8.94 -6.17
CA GLY A 85 4.20 8.47 -7.55
C GLY A 85 3.71 9.57 -8.50
N VAL A 86 2.73 10.38 -8.07
CA VAL A 86 2.18 11.51 -8.83
C VAL A 86 3.19 12.64 -8.98
N ILE A 87 3.86 13.04 -7.89
CA ILE A 87 4.90 14.08 -7.90
C ILE A 87 6.01 13.72 -8.88
N GLY A 88 6.52 12.49 -8.79
CA GLY A 88 7.54 11.99 -9.71
C GLY A 88 7.06 11.85 -11.16
N ALA A 89 5.75 11.66 -11.39
CA ALA A 89 5.19 11.55 -12.75
C ALA A 89 4.98 12.91 -13.43
N LEU A 90 4.60 13.91 -12.64
CA LEU A 90 4.34 15.26 -13.11
C LEU A 90 5.61 16.13 -13.19
N HIS A 91 6.74 15.64 -12.68
CA HIS A 91 8.02 16.35 -12.62
C HIS A 91 7.89 17.68 -11.86
N ILE A 92 7.21 17.67 -10.71
CA ILE A 92 7.03 18.83 -9.83
C ILE A 92 8.00 18.69 -8.66
N PRO A 93 8.76 19.74 -8.25
CA PRO A 93 8.62 21.15 -8.62
C PRO A 93 9.50 21.61 -9.80
N GLU A 94 10.34 20.76 -10.40
CA GLU A 94 11.28 21.16 -11.45
C GLU A 94 10.58 21.72 -12.70
N LYS A 95 9.33 21.31 -12.96
CA LYS A 95 8.48 21.91 -13.99
C LYS A 95 8.14 23.37 -13.73
N TRP A 96 8.07 23.79 -12.48
CA TRP A 96 7.76 25.18 -12.08
C TRP A 96 9.01 26.04 -11.97
N PHE A 97 10.15 25.45 -11.59
CA PHE A 97 11.42 26.14 -11.39
C PHE A 97 12.56 25.43 -12.15
N PRO A 98 12.60 25.54 -13.49
CA PRO A 98 13.60 24.85 -14.29
C PRO A 98 15.01 25.33 -13.92
N GLY A 99 15.93 24.40 -13.65
CA GLY A 99 17.33 24.67 -13.30
C GLY A 99 17.60 25.00 -11.83
N ALA A 100 16.57 25.28 -11.02
CA ALA A 100 16.75 25.65 -9.61
C ALA A 100 16.91 24.44 -8.67
N VAL A 101 16.33 23.29 -9.05
CA VAL A 101 16.21 22.08 -8.19
C VAL A 101 16.90 20.85 -8.79
N ASP A 102 17.80 21.04 -9.75
CA ASP A 102 18.42 19.92 -10.48
C ASP A 102 19.23 18.99 -9.57
N ARG A 103 19.95 19.56 -8.58
CA ARG A 103 20.78 18.80 -7.63
C ARG A 103 19.99 18.27 -6.43
N CYS A 104 19.05 19.06 -5.91
CA CYS A 104 18.30 18.76 -4.69
C CYS A 104 16.83 19.15 -4.86
N LEU A 105 15.93 18.38 -4.24
CA LEU A 105 14.48 18.63 -4.27
C LEU A 105 13.81 18.50 -5.66
N ASN A 106 14.47 17.89 -6.63
CA ASN A 106 13.76 17.40 -7.82
C ASN A 106 12.69 16.36 -7.43
N SER A 107 11.69 16.19 -8.30
CA SER A 107 10.56 15.28 -8.06
C SER A 107 10.98 13.84 -7.75
N HIS A 108 12.09 13.38 -8.32
CA HIS A 108 12.61 12.03 -8.10
C HIS A 108 13.14 11.84 -6.67
N ASN A 109 13.91 12.81 -6.18
CA ASN A 109 14.42 12.82 -4.81
C ASN A 109 13.26 12.92 -3.80
N ILE A 110 12.27 13.78 -4.08
CA ILE A 110 11.07 13.90 -3.25
C ILE A 110 10.29 12.58 -3.24
N MET A 111 10.10 11.95 -4.40
CA MET A 111 9.44 10.65 -4.52
C MET A 111 10.13 9.60 -3.64
N HIS A 112 11.46 9.49 -3.64
CA HIS A 112 12.20 8.56 -2.78
C HIS A 112 11.96 8.82 -1.29
N VAL A 113 12.01 10.09 -0.86
CA VAL A 113 11.73 10.45 0.55
C VAL A 113 10.30 10.03 0.94
N LEU A 114 9.32 10.30 0.09
CA LEU A 114 7.92 9.91 0.34
C LEU A 114 7.76 8.39 0.40
N VAL A 115 8.45 7.63 -0.47
CA VAL A 115 8.44 6.16 -0.42
C VAL A 115 8.98 5.66 0.92
N VAL A 116 10.05 6.25 1.47
CA VAL A 116 10.58 5.88 2.79
C VAL A 116 9.55 6.14 3.90
N LEU A 117 8.86 7.29 3.87
CA LEU A 117 7.80 7.62 4.84
C LEU A 117 6.60 6.66 4.74
N ALA A 118 6.24 6.25 3.52
CA ALA A 118 5.21 5.24 3.31
C ALA A 118 5.62 3.88 3.88
N VAL A 119 6.88 3.45 3.68
CA VAL A 119 7.42 2.21 4.25
C VAL A 119 7.46 2.27 5.78
N TYR A 120 7.77 3.42 6.37
CA TYR A 120 7.68 3.60 7.82
C TYR A 120 6.25 3.38 8.32
N SER A 121 5.25 3.95 7.65
CA SER A 121 3.84 3.70 7.98
C SER A 121 3.46 2.23 7.80
N MET A 122 3.93 1.58 6.74
CA MET A 122 3.75 0.14 6.52
C MET A 122 4.35 -0.70 7.66
N HIS A 123 5.54 -0.34 8.16
CA HIS A 123 6.16 -0.99 9.30
C HIS A 123 5.29 -0.85 10.56
N GLN A 124 4.83 0.36 10.86
CA GLN A 124 3.92 0.62 12.00
C GLN A 124 2.63 -0.21 11.92
N VAL A 125 2.01 -0.33 10.74
CA VAL A 125 0.85 -1.22 10.52
C VAL A 125 1.23 -2.68 10.77
N THR A 126 2.35 -3.12 10.21
CA THR A 126 2.76 -4.54 10.23
C THR A 126 3.04 -5.02 11.65
N THR A 127 3.76 -4.23 12.44
CA THR A 127 4.07 -4.56 13.85
C THR A 127 2.79 -4.67 14.68
N ARG A 128 1.85 -3.73 14.51
CA ARG A 128 0.53 -3.77 15.19
C ARG A 128 -0.32 -4.94 14.73
N ASP A 129 -0.38 -5.20 13.42
CA ASP A 129 -1.12 -6.33 12.85
C ASP A 129 -0.59 -7.68 13.37
N ILE A 130 0.73 -7.86 13.48
CA ILE A 130 1.33 -9.09 14.03
C ILE A 130 0.95 -9.24 15.51
N ALA A 131 1.07 -8.17 16.28
CA ALA A 131 0.66 -8.13 17.68
C ALA A 131 -0.84 -8.44 17.87
N TRP A 132 -1.70 -7.97 16.97
CA TRP A 132 -3.13 -8.29 16.95
C TRP A 132 -3.38 -9.76 16.59
N MET A 133 -2.73 -10.27 15.53
CA MET A 133 -2.85 -11.68 15.11
C MET A 133 -2.42 -12.68 16.18
N SER A 134 -1.48 -12.31 17.06
CA SER A 134 -1.04 -13.15 18.18
C SER A 134 -2.05 -13.26 19.32
N ARG A 135 -3.04 -12.37 19.38
CA ARG A 135 -4.00 -12.24 20.50
C ARG A 135 -5.45 -12.48 20.11
N VAL A 136 -5.79 -12.28 18.84
CA VAL A 136 -7.18 -12.40 18.36
C VAL A 136 -7.67 -13.85 18.39
N ASP A 137 -8.89 -14.04 18.89
CA ASP A 137 -9.64 -15.28 18.70
C ASP A 137 -10.65 -15.12 17.56
N CYS A 138 -10.37 -15.76 16.42
CA CYS A 138 -11.24 -15.72 15.24
C CYS A 138 -12.55 -16.50 15.41
N ARG A 139 -12.75 -17.21 16.53
CA ARG A 139 -14.02 -17.87 16.88
C ARG A 139 -15.01 -16.92 17.55
N ALA A 140 -14.55 -15.79 18.06
CA ALA A 140 -15.41 -14.77 18.66
C ALA A 140 -16.12 -13.94 17.57
N PRO A 141 -17.40 -13.56 17.75
CA PRO A 141 -18.14 -12.79 16.76
C PRO A 141 -17.54 -11.40 16.55
N LEU A 142 -17.41 -11.00 15.27
CA LEU A 142 -16.83 -9.75 14.74
C LEU A 142 -17.29 -8.42 15.41
N ARG A 143 -18.32 -8.45 16.27
CA ARG A 143 -18.80 -7.26 17.01
C ARG A 143 -17.93 -6.88 18.22
N GLN A 144 -17.01 -7.74 18.66
CA GLN A 144 -16.13 -7.48 19.81
C GLN A 144 -14.66 -7.19 19.44
N LEU A 145 -14.34 -7.06 18.14
CA LEU A 145 -13.00 -6.77 17.62
C LEU A 145 -12.84 -5.31 17.18
#